data_AF-A0A350YD92-F1
#
_entry.id   AF-A0A350YD92-F1
#
_cell.length_a   1.000
_cell.length_b   1.000
_cell.length_c   1.000
_cell.angle_alpha   90.00
_cell.angle_beta   90.00
_cell.angle_gamma   90.00
#
_symmetry.space_group_name_H-M   'P 1'
#
loop_
_entity.id
_entity.type
_entity.pdbx_description
1 polymer ?
#
loop_
_entity_poly.entity_id
_entity_poly.type
_entity_poly.pdbx_seq_one_letter_code
_entity_poly.pdbx_strand_id
1 'polypeptide(L)'
;WLNQGISGETSAGLLNRLELLDQTQPEVIFVMIGINDLIRGIKDETLLANQQLIIRYLQRVHPQAQIVVQSVLPHSAEKATWQGRDRLLEIPNRRIRDINQRLKAIAKAEGVIYLDLYP
;
A
#
# COMPACT_ATOMS: atom_id res chain seq x y z
N TRP A 1 -13.14 14.79 -1.14
CA TRP A 1 -12.37 13.54 -1.25
C TRP A 1 -12.18 13.19 -2.70
N LEU A 2 -10.94 12.97 -3.13
CA LEU A 2 -10.60 12.47 -4.46
C LEU A 2 -10.22 11.00 -4.34
N ASN A 3 -10.99 10.10 -4.96
CA ASN A 3 -10.69 8.67 -4.93
C ASN A 3 -9.78 8.30 -6.10
N GLN A 4 -8.61 7.75 -5.79
CA GLN A 4 -7.63 7.27 -6.76
C GLN A 4 -7.37 5.77 -6.62
N GLY A 5 -8.26 5.00 -5.99
CA GLY A 5 -8.15 3.55 -5.92
C GLY A 5 -8.52 2.89 -7.25
N ILE A 6 -7.69 1.96 -7.72
CA ILE A 6 -7.98 1.12 -8.89
C ILE A 6 -8.06 -0.34 -8.45
N SER A 7 -9.15 -1.02 -8.81
CA SER A 7 -9.34 -2.44 -8.48
C SER A 7 -8.22 -3.30 -9.05
N GLY A 8 -7.64 -4.19 -8.23
CA GLY A 8 -6.58 -5.09 -8.65
C GLY A 8 -5.20 -4.44 -8.87
N GLU A 9 -5.04 -3.17 -8.52
CA GLU A 9 -3.78 -2.43 -8.68
C GLU A 9 -2.69 -2.92 -7.73
N THR A 10 -1.46 -2.97 -8.24
CA THR A 10 -0.24 -3.30 -7.48
C THR A 10 0.53 -2.04 -7.11
N SER A 11 1.47 -2.14 -6.17
CA SER A 11 2.37 -1.04 -5.81
C SER A 11 3.14 -0.47 -7.00
N ALA A 12 3.59 -1.33 -7.92
CA ALA A 12 4.26 -0.90 -9.15
C ALA A 12 3.30 -0.13 -10.10
N GLY A 13 2.05 -0.60 -10.21
CA GLY A 13 1.02 0.07 -11.00
C GLY A 13 0.71 1.47 -10.48
N LEU A 14 0.53 1.61 -9.15
CA LEU A 14 0.33 2.90 -8.52
C LEU A 14 1.52 3.83 -8.77
N LEU A 15 2.75 3.37 -8.51
CA LEU A 15 3.97 4.17 -8.71
C LEU A 15 4.08 4.74 -10.13
N ASN A 16 3.75 3.94 -11.15
CA ASN A 16 3.84 4.35 -12.54
C ASN A 16 2.84 5.44 -12.97
N ARG A 17 1.81 5.72 -12.18
CA ARG A 17 0.76 6.69 -12.54
C ARG A 17 0.63 7.85 -11.55
N LEU A 18 1.49 7.95 -10.54
CA LEU A 18 1.41 9.02 -9.54
C LEU A 18 1.48 10.41 -10.19
N GLU A 19 2.21 10.57 -11.30
CA GLU A 19 2.32 11.84 -12.03
C GLU A 19 1.00 12.42 -12.52
N LEU A 20 -0.01 11.57 -12.71
CA LEU A 20 -1.36 12.01 -13.09
C LEU A 20 -2.03 12.84 -11.97
N LEU A 21 -1.47 12.80 -10.76
CA LEU A 21 -1.99 13.47 -9.57
C LEU A 21 -1.19 14.71 -9.18
N ASP A 22 -0.11 15.04 -9.89
CA ASP A 22 0.84 16.09 -9.50
C ASP A 22 0.19 17.47 -9.34
N GLN A 23 -0.83 17.76 -10.15
CA GLN A 23 -1.53 19.05 -10.12
C GLN A 23 -2.58 19.15 -9.01
N THR A 24 -2.82 18.07 -8.27
CA THR A 24 -3.72 18.09 -7.12
C THR A 24 -3.06 18.82 -5.94
N GLN A 25 -3.88 19.41 -5.07
CA GLN A 25 -3.42 20.12 -3.87
C GLN A 25 -4.08 19.52 -2.61
N PRO A 26 -3.77 18.25 -2.27
CA PRO A 26 -4.37 17.61 -1.11
C PRO A 26 -3.75 18.14 0.19
N GLU A 27 -4.58 18.30 1.22
CA GLU A 27 -4.10 18.51 2.59
C GLU A 27 -3.62 17.21 3.24
N VAL A 28 -4.27 16.08 2.91
CA VAL A 28 -3.96 14.75 3.46
C VAL A 28 -4.06 13.70 2.36
N ILE A 29 -3.08 12.79 2.31
CA ILE A 29 -3.04 11.66 1.38
C ILE A 29 -3.00 10.35 2.17
N PHE A 30 -3.96 9.47 1.94
CA PHE A 30 -3.98 8.13 2.51
C PHE A 30 -3.51 7.12 1.46
N VAL A 31 -2.50 6.31 1.80
CA VAL A 31 -1.94 5.28 0.93
C VAL A 31 -2.17 3.90 1.52
N MET A 32 -2.94 3.06 0.83
CA MET A 32 -3.12 1.65 1.15
C MET A 32 -2.97 0.84 -0.13
N ILE A 33 -1.88 0.07 -0.22
CA ILE A 33 -1.56 -0.77 -1.39
C ILE A 33 -0.74 -1.97 -0.92
N GLY A 34 -0.87 -3.10 -1.62
CA GLY A 34 0.02 -4.25 -1.41
C GLY A 34 -0.63 -5.63 -1.48
N ILE A 35 -1.93 -5.77 -1.21
CA ILE A 35 -2.56 -7.11 -1.23
C ILE A 35 -2.51 -7.75 -2.62
N ASN A 36 -2.66 -6.95 -3.69
CA ASN A 36 -2.58 -7.45 -5.06
C ASN A 36 -1.15 -7.83 -5.47
N ASP A 37 -0.13 -7.19 -4.89
CA ASP A 37 1.26 -7.60 -5.06
C ASP A 37 1.45 -9.02 -4.51
N LEU A 38 0.91 -9.29 -3.31
CA LEU A 38 0.94 -10.62 -2.71
C LEU A 38 0.18 -11.64 -3.54
N ILE A 39 -1.03 -11.31 -4.02
CA ILE A 39 -1.86 -12.18 -4.88
C ILE A 39 -1.14 -12.51 -6.19
N ARG A 40 -0.30 -11.60 -6.70
CA ARG A 40 0.50 -11.80 -7.91
C ARG A 40 1.87 -12.44 -7.64
N GLY A 41 2.17 -12.82 -6.40
CA GLY A 41 3.43 -13.48 -6.05
C GLY A 41 4.64 -12.55 -6.07
N ILE A 42 4.45 -11.24 -5.98
CA ILE A 42 5.54 -10.27 -5.88
C ILE A 42 6.28 -10.48 -4.55
N LYS A 43 7.60 -10.31 -4.58
CA LYS A 43 8.48 -10.43 -3.41
C LYS A 43 8.19 -9.29 -2.42
N ASP A 44 8.26 -9.59 -1.13
CA ASP A 44 8.00 -8.62 -0.06
C ASP A 44 8.95 -7.43 -0.15
N GLU A 45 10.21 -7.67 -0.51
CA GLU A 45 11.23 -6.63 -0.70
C GLU A 45 10.85 -5.67 -1.82
N THR A 46 10.30 -6.19 -2.93
CA THR A 46 9.86 -5.38 -4.07
C THR A 46 8.65 -4.54 -3.69
N LEU A 47 7.66 -5.13 -3.00
CA LEU A 47 6.50 -4.39 -2.48
C LEU A 47 6.93 -3.25 -1.54
N LEU A 48 7.80 -3.54 -0.58
CA LEU A 48 8.26 -2.55 0.41
C LEU A 48 9.11 -1.45 -0.24
N ALA A 49 9.95 -1.79 -1.22
CA ALA A 49 10.71 -0.81 -2.00
C ALA A 49 9.78 0.11 -2.80
N ASN A 50 8.75 -0.45 -3.45
CA ASN A 50 7.77 0.36 -4.18
C ASN A 50 6.99 1.29 -3.24
N GLN A 51 6.57 0.79 -2.07
CA GLN A 51 5.92 1.63 -1.05
C GLN A 51 6.81 2.80 -0.61
N GLN A 52 8.11 2.55 -0.38
CA GLN A 52 9.07 3.61 -0.06
C GLN A 52 9.20 4.64 -1.20
N LEU A 53 9.26 4.18 -2.46
CA LEU A 53 9.30 5.06 -3.62
C LEU A 53 8.02 5.90 -3.76
N ILE A 54 6.85 5.31 -3.52
CA ILE A 54 5.55 6.01 -3.50
C ILE A 54 5.57 7.12 -2.44
N ILE A 55 5.97 6.79 -1.21
CA ILE A 55 6.04 7.77 -0.10
C ILE A 55 6.95 8.95 -0.48
N ARG A 56 8.18 8.66 -0.95
CA ARG A 56 9.14 9.69 -1.34
C ARG A 56 8.65 10.55 -2.50
N TYR A 57 8.00 9.93 -3.47
CA TYR A 57 7.40 10.65 -4.59
C TYR A 57 6.34 11.64 -4.10
N LEU A 58 5.41 11.18 -3.26
CA LEU A 58 4.34 12.01 -2.72
C LEU A 58 4.87 13.15 -1.85
N GLN A 59 5.89 12.91 -1.01
CA GLN A 59 6.53 13.98 -0.23
C GLN A 59 7.18 15.04 -1.12
N ARG A 60 7.81 14.63 -2.23
CA ARG A 60 8.47 15.54 -3.17
C ARG A 60 7.46 16.40 -3.93
N VAL A 61 6.37 15.79 -4.40
CA VAL A 61 5.37 16.47 -5.25
C VAL A 61 4.37 17.27 -4.41
N HIS A 62 3.98 16.76 -3.25
CA HIS A 62 3.03 17.40 -2.34
C HIS A 62 3.68 17.67 -0.97
N PRO A 63 4.68 18.58 -0.90
CA PRO A 63 5.47 18.79 0.32
C PRO A 63 4.69 19.34 1.51
N GLN A 64 3.49 19.91 1.27
CA GLN A 64 2.61 20.42 2.31
C GLN A 64 1.55 19.40 2.76
N ALA A 65 1.40 18.28 2.04
CA ALA A 65 0.39 17.29 2.35
C ALA A 65 0.84 16.37 3.48
N GLN A 66 -0.06 16.06 4.40
CA GLN A 66 0.17 15.02 5.39
C GLN A 66 -0.02 13.64 4.73
N ILE A 67 1.03 12.82 4.72
CA ILE A 67 0.95 11.46 4.17
C ILE A 67 0.70 10.46 5.30
N VAL A 68 -0.33 9.62 5.11
CA VAL A 68 -0.73 8.56 6.03
C VAL A 68 -0.67 7.22 5.28
N VAL A 69 0.31 6.40 5.64
CA VAL A 69 0.46 5.04 5.11
C VAL A 69 -0.35 4.08 5.99
N GLN A 70 -1.24 3.32 5.38
CA GLN A 70 -2.08 2.34 6.07
C GLN A 70 -1.45 0.94 5.98
N SER A 71 -1.65 0.13 7.02
CA SER A 71 -1.31 -1.29 7.01
C SER A 71 -2.05 -2.02 5.87
N VAL A 72 -1.41 -3.02 5.27
CA VAL A 72 -2.11 -4.00 4.43
C VAL A 72 -3.08 -4.78 5.31
N LEU A 73 -4.34 -4.85 4.90
CA LEU A 73 -5.39 -5.50 5.67
C LEU A 73 -5.23 -7.03 5.70
N PRO A 74 -5.67 -7.71 6.77
CA PRO A 74 -5.83 -9.15 6.73
C PRO A 74 -6.94 -9.53 5.74
N HIS A 75 -6.89 -10.76 5.24
CA HIS A 75 -8.00 -11.31 4.45
C HIS A 75 -8.67 -12.48 5.16
N SER A 76 -9.93 -12.69 4.79
CA SER A 76 -10.73 -13.86 5.19
C SER A 76 -10.97 -14.73 3.96
N ALA A 77 -9.91 -15.40 3.49
CA ALA A 77 -9.95 -16.16 2.24
C ALA A 77 -11.07 -17.22 2.21
N GLU A 78 -11.35 -17.85 3.35
CA GLU A 78 -12.44 -18.83 3.53
C GLU A 78 -13.84 -18.27 3.23
N LYS A 79 -14.01 -16.94 3.35
CA LYS A 79 -15.29 -16.24 3.10
C LYS A 79 -15.32 -15.54 1.73
N ALA A 80 -14.25 -15.60 0.95
CA ALA A 80 -14.17 -14.92 -0.34
C ALA A 80 -15.02 -15.65 -1.39
N THR A 81 -15.79 -14.91 -2.18
CA THR A 81 -16.71 -15.48 -3.19
C THR A 81 -16.24 -15.29 -4.64
N TRP A 82 -15.14 -14.56 -4.87
CA TRP A 82 -14.64 -14.22 -6.20
C TRP A 82 -13.70 -15.28 -6.81
N GLN A 83 -13.57 -15.28 -8.14
CA GLN A 83 -12.79 -16.26 -8.90
C GLN A 83 -11.28 -15.98 -8.82
N GLY A 84 -10.49 -16.96 -8.35
CA GLY A 84 -9.04 -16.79 -8.11
C GLY A 84 -8.69 -16.51 -6.64
N ARG A 85 -9.68 -16.58 -5.74
CA ARG A 85 -9.51 -16.45 -4.28
C ARG A 85 -8.55 -17.47 -3.67
N ASP A 86 -8.27 -18.59 -4.33
CA ASP A 86 -7.38 -19.61 -3.79
C ASP A 86 -5.96 -19.07 -3.59
N ARG A 87 -5.56 -18.06 -4.38
CA ARG A 87 -4.30 -17.31 -4.17
C ARG A 87 -4.28 -16.53 -2.86
N LEU A 88 -5.43 -16.14 -2.31
CA LEU A 88 -5.51 -15.59 -0.97
C LEU A 88 -5.27 -16.67 0.10
N LEU A 89 -5.72 -17.91 -0.11
CA LEU A 89 -5.44 -19.00 0.83
C LEU A 89 -3.92 -19.28 0.95
N GLU A 90 -3.18 -19.04 -0.13
CA GLU A 90 -1.72 -19.18 -0.16
C GLU A 90 -0.98 -18.03 0.54
N ILE A 91 -1.67 -16.95 0.91
CA ILE A 91 -1.09 -15.81 1.64
C ILE A 91 -1.44 -15.96 3.12
N PRO A 92 -0.49 -16.31 4.00
CA PRO A 92 -0.79 -16.37 5.42
C PRO A 92 -0.92 -14.95 5.99
N ASN A 93 -1.93 -14.69 6.80
CA ASN A 93 -2.06 -13.40 7.51
C ASN A 93 -0.81 -13.06 8.36
N ARG A 94 -0.01 -14.05 8.80
CA ARG A 94 1.30 -13.81 9.43
C ARG A 94 2.27 -13.05 8.52
N ARG A 95 2.32 -13.37 7.22
CA ARG A 95 3.18 -12.69 6.25
C ARG A 95 2.76 -11.23 6.11
N ILE A 96 1.46 -10.97 6.12
CA ILE A 96 0.91 -9.60 6.10
C ILE A 96 1.35 -8.82 7.35
N ARG A 97 1.35 -9.44 8.54
CA ARG A 97 1.88 -8.78 9.76
C ARG A 97 3.35 -8.45 9.64
N ASP A 98 4.18 -9.37 9.14
CA ASP A 98 5.62 -9.15 8.96
C ASP A 98 5.88 -7.99 7.99
N ILE A 99 5.12 -7.91 6.89
CA ILE A 99 5.16 -6.79 5.95
C ILE A 99 4.72 -5.50 6.62
N ASN A 100 3.65 -5.51 7.40
CA ASN A 100 3.14 -4.33 8.11
C ASN A 100 4.17 -3.79 9.12
N GLN A 101 4.89 -4.66 9.84
CA GLN A 101 5.98 -4.25 10.73
C GLN A 101 7.11 -3.56 9.97
N ARG A 102 7.52 -4.11 8.83
CA ARG A 102 8.55 -3.51 7.96
C ARG A 102 8.07 -2.18 7.36
N LEU A 103 6.81 -2.11 6.92
CA LEU A 103 6.20 -0.89 6.38
C LEU A 103 6.09 0.21 7.45
N LYS A 104 5.76 -0.14 8.69
CA LYS A 104 5.78 0.79 9.83
C LYS A 104 7.18 1.36 10.08
N ALA A 105 8.21 0.53 9.97
CA ALA A 105 9.60 0.99 10.08
C ALA A 105 9.99 1.94 8.93
N ILE A 106 9.55 1.65 7.70
CA ILE A 106 9.76 2.55 6.54
C ILE A 106 9.05 3.89 6.76
N ALA A 107 7.77 3.88 7.13
CA ALA A 107 7.01 5.10 7.39
C ALA A 107 7.68 5.98 8.45
N LYS A 108 8.18 5.36 9.54
CA LYS A 108 8.96 6.04 10.57
C LYS A 108 10.26 6.64 10.01
N ALA A 109 10.98 5.92 9.16
CA ALA A 109 12.24 6.38 8.57
C ALA A 109 12.04 7.54 7.58
N GLU A 110 10.96 7.53 6.81
CA GLU A 110 10.61 8.61 5.86
C GLU A 110 9.87 9.78 6.54
N GLY A 111 9.57 9.68 7.84
CA GLY A 111 8.91 10.75 8.60
C GLY A 111 7.43 10.94 8.27
N VAL A 112 6.73 9.90 7.80
CA VAL A 112 5.29 9.93 7.52
C VAL A 112 4.48 9.16 8.56
N ILE A 113 3.17 9.41 8.62
CA ILE A 113 2.30 8.75 9.59
C ILE A 113 2.05 7.32 9.13
N TYR A 114 2.12 6.38 10.07
CA TYR A 114 1.66 5.01 9.87
C TYR A 114 0.36 4.79 10.64
N LEU A 115 -0.70 4.38 9.94
CA LEU A 115 -1.98 3.99 10.51
C LEU A 115 -2.09 2.46 10.53
N ASP A 116 -2.05 1.91 11.74
CA ASP A 116 -2.17 0.48 11.97
C ASP A 116 -3.65 0.05 12.00
N LEU A 117 -4.11 -0.57 10.93
CA LEU A 117 -5.46 -1.15 10.82
C LEU A 117 -5.44 -2.67 11.08
N TYR A 118 -4.26 -3.23 11.40
CA TYR A 118 -4.11 -4.65 11.72
C TYR A 118 -3.11 -4.88 12.88
N PRO A 119 -3.50 -4.49 14.12
CA PRO A 119 -2.67 -4.64 15.32
C PRO A 119 -2.50 -6.11 15.77
#